data_AF-A0A918ZYV2-F1
#
_entry.id   AF-A0A918ZYV2-F1
#
_cell.length_a   1.000
_cell.length_b   1.000
_cell.length_c   1.000
_cell.angle_alpha   90.00
_cell.angle_beta   90.00
_cell.angle_gamma   90.00
#
_symmetry.space_group_name_H-M   'P 1'
#
loop_
_entity.id
_entity.type
_entity.pdbx_description
1 polymer ?
#
loop_
_entity_poly.entity_id
_entity_poly.type
_entity_poly.pdbx_seq_one_letter_code
_entity_poly.pdbx_strand_id
1 'polypeptide(L)'
;MRDEAVRAAFVWPARAAPGFPAGCPDAGDVLGRIAESAEEAGDEVALAVVTSALRATVEDSRDHEAGLRKVRNSLALVADGTDSGRWTASYYGKDLVLTSTDVAEPPPMRFGTGVRHGWAWDRVRLDGGVAQRRAALLSACYEVSMAARLRRDRPDVPEARSGAVLDRVPRLLSPARAASLLAGVLVRPLGGADDAAGSAPGEDPRLPGVPSADGWAATVAGGAATDHYAVTDVHDIEWGTARRADGERLTEGNARQLLPLAEAWSAGSIGTTSVLEEAYRIRLARESELVEHLRTLSDAVRPVGRLHATLGDGLSGLVPDPATLRKAVGAANRRTEGRMHSGAGAARLTSMDVARARERAHFSLHVTKTLKGTGVPQAATHVFGEPLGAEEAAYALDFLAGLARAGAGQAGHHHVLHARRWRDWWLEHLPPAAHRAFARL
;
A
#
# COMPACT_ATOMS: atom_id res chain seq x y z
N MET A 1 19.93 -10.32 -49.02
CA MET A 1 19.81 -11.33 -47.95
C MET A 1 21.01 -11.22 -47.03
N ARG A 2 20.86 -10.47 -45.95
CA ARG A 2 21.64 -10.58 -44.72
C ARG A 2 20.67 -10.23 -43.60
N ASP A 3 20.03 -11.30 -43.11
CA ASP A 3 19.46 -11.34 -41.77
C ASP A 3 20.60 -11.09 -40.79
N GLU A 4 20.45 -10.07 -39.92
CA GLU A 4 20.88 -10.15 -38.52
C GLU A 4 20.40 -8.94 -37.70
N ALA A 5 19.57 -9.24 -36.71
CA ALA A 5 19.65 -8.77 -35.33
C ALA A 5 19.51 -7.26 -35.01
N VAL A 6 18.26 -6.80 -34.81
CA VAL A 6 17.84 -6.07 -33.59
C VAL A 6 16.37 -6.38 -33.30
N ARG A 7 16.10 -7.51 -32.65
CA ARG A 7 14.91 -7.68 -31.81
C ARG A 7 15.30 -8.55 -30.62
N ALA A 8 16.00 -7.94 -29.66
CA ALA A 8 15.87 -8.41 -28.28
C ALA A 8 14.51 -7.90 -27.77
N ALA A 9 13.42 -8.45 -28.33
CA ALA A 9 12.10 -8.29 -27.77
C ALA A 9 12.10 -9.10 -26.46
N PHE A 10 12.17 -8.41 -25.33
CA PHE A 10 11.99 -9.03 -24.03
C PHE A 10 10.62 -9.74 -24.00
N VAL A 11 10.64 -11.03 -23.69
CA VAL A 11 9.48 -11.94 -23.75
C VAL A 11 8.75 -11.92 -22.41
N TRP A 12 7.45 -11.67 -22.49
CA TRP A 12 6.39 -11.79 -21.47
C TRP A 12 6.43 -13.13 -20.70
N PRO A 13 5.88 -13.23 -19.46
CA PRO A 13 4.45 -13.01 -19.18
C PRO A 13 4.09 -11.74 -18.37
N ALA A 14 2.79 -11.47 -18.24
CA ALA A 14 2.24 -10.37 -17.46
C ALA A 14 2.57 -10.62 -16.01
N ARG A 15 3.24 -9.67 -15.36
CA ARG A 15 3.46 -9.78 -13.92
C ARG A 15 2.14 -9.41 -13.24
N ALA A 16 1.61 -10.32 -12.42
CA ALA A 16 0.32 -10.15 -11.77
C ALA A 16 0.41 -9.04 -10.72
N ALA A 17 -0.56 -8.13 -10.67
CA ALA A 17 -0.67 -7.16 -9.57
C ALA A 17 -0.93 -7.91 -8.24
N PRO A 18 0.00 -7.89 -7.27
CA PRO A 18 -0.15 -8.68 -6.05
C PRO A 18 -1.36 -8.27 -5.23
N GLY A 19 -2.15 -9.28 -4.83
CA GLY A 19 -3.41 -9.07 -4.12
C GLY A 19 -4.60 -8.74 -5.04
N PHE A 20 -4.50 -8.96 -6.35
CA PHE A 20 -5.62 -8.91 -7.31
C PHE A 20 -5.73 -10.26 -8.06
N PRO A 21 -6.83 -10.52 -8.80
CA PRO A 21 -7.00 -11.78 -9.53
C PRO A 21 -5.82 -12.08 -10.46
N ALA A 22 -5.53 -13.38 -10.65
CA ALA A 22 -4.46 -13.80 -11.54
C ALA A 22 -4.69 -13.31 -12.98
N GLY A 23 -3.66 -12.76 -13.62
CA GLY A 23 -3.72 -12.25 -15.00
C GLY A 23 -3.99 -10.74 -15.14
N CYS A 24 -4.30 -10.02 -14.06
CA CYS A 24 -4.48 -8.57 -14.11
C CYS A 24 -3.13 -7.82 -14.22
N PRO A 25 -2.95 -6.90 -15.19
CA PRO A 25 -1.68 -6.21 -15.38
C PRO A 25 -1.48 -5.08 -14.36
N ASP A 26 -0.21 -4.83 -13.99
CA ASP A 26 0.19 -3.64 -13.23
C ASP A 26 0.04 -2.38 -14.09
N ALA A 27 -0.50 -1.31 -13.52
CA ALA A 27 -0.73 -0.07 -14.24
C ALA A 27 0.58 0.57 -14.70
N GLY A 28 1.67 0.43 -13.94
CA GLY A 28 2.96 0.97 -14.35
C GLY A 28 3.43 0.34 -15.67
N ASP A 29 3.30 -0.97 -15.84
CA ASP A 29 3.66 -1.66 -17.07
C ASP A 29 2.76 -1.26 -18.25
N VAL A 30 1.46 -1.06 -17.99
CA VAL A 30 0.51 -0.57 -19.01
C VAL A 30 0.85 0.85 -19.45
N LEU A 31 1.08 1.76 -18.50
CA LEU A 31 1.44 3.15 -18.80
C LEU A 31 2.81 3.25 -19.49
N GLY A 32 3.77 2.39 -19.13
CA GLY A 32 5.06 2.28 -19.82
C GLY A 32 4.90 1.90 -21.29
N ARG A 33 4.09 0.87 -21.59
CA ARG A 33 3.81 0.45 -22.97
C ARG A 33 3.10 1.53 -23.79
N ILE A 34 2.16 2.25 -23.18
CA ILE A 34 1.49 3.39 -23.83
C ILE A 34 2.52 4.47 -24.18
N ALA A 35 3.44 4.79 -23.28
CA ALA A 35 4.51 5.76 -23.54
C ALA A 35 5.46 5.34 -24.68
N GLU A 36 5.75 4.04 -24.78
CA GLU A 36 6.59 3.45 -25.85
C GLU A 36 5.87 3.39 -27.20
N SER A 37 4.56 3.14 -27.19
CA SER A 37 3.75 2.92 -28.40
C SER A 37 3.19 4.20 -29.02
N ALA A 38 3.28 5.35 -28.33
CA ALA A 38 2.88 6.64 -28.88
C ALA A 38 3.72 6.98 -30.12
N GLU A 39 3.09 7.11 -31.27
CA GLU A 39 3.75 7.23 -32.57
C GLU A 39 4.07 8.71 -32.87
N GLU A 40 3.22 9.64 -32.43
CA GLU A 40 3.33 11.06 -32.75
C GLU A 40 3.46 11.94 -31.50
N ALA A 41 4.10 13.10 -31.64
CA ALA A 41 4.14 14.09 -30.58
C ALA A 41 2.75 14.74 -30.45
N GLY A 42 2.14 14.61 -29.27
CA GLY A 42 0.81 15.16 -28.99
C GLY A 42 -0.33 14.14 -28.98
N ASP A 43 -0.02 12.84 -29.10
CA ASP A 43 -0.98 11.77 -28.85
C ASP A 43 -1.66 11.97 -27.49
N GLU A 44 -2.97 11.77 -27.41
CA GLU A 44 -3.72 11.92 -26.16
C GLU A 44 -4.15 10.57 -25.60
N VAL A 45 -4.08 10.42 -24.28
CA VAL A 45 -4.57 9.25 -23.56
C VAL A 45 -5.61 9.70 -22.55
N ALA A 46 -6.79 9.11 -22.59
CA ALA A 46 -7.76 9.25 -21.51
C ALA A 46 -7.40 8.27 -20.38
N LEU A 47 -7.33 8.79 -19.15
CA LEU A 47 -6.98 8.02 -17.95
C LEU A 47 -8.05 8.24 -16.89
N ALA A 48 -8.60 7.15 -16.35
CA ALA A 48 -9.53 7.18 -15.23
C ALA A 48 -8.97 6.34 -14.07
N VAL A 49 -9.15 6.83 -12.83
CA VAL A 49 -8.80 6.09 -11.62
C VAL A 49 -10.05 5.88 -10.80
N VAL A 50 -10.23 4.65 -10.32
CA VAL A 50 -11.29 4.25 -9.40
C VAL A 50 -10.65 3.78 -8.09
N THR A 51 -11.06 4.40 -6.99
CA THR A 51 -10.57 4.09 -5.64
C THR A 51 -11.73 3.71 -4.72
N SER A 52 -11.44 2.88 -3.72
CA SER A 52 -12.45 2.32 -2.81
C SER A 52 -12.13 2.62 -1.35
N ALA A 53 -13.17 2.79 -0.53
CA ALA A 53 -13.03 3.03 0.91
C ALA A 53 -12.79 1.71 1.63
N LEU A 54 -11.62 1.09 1.37
CA LEU A 54 -11.29 -0.23 1.88
C LEU A 54 -11.39 -0.29 3.41
N ARG A 55 -10.85 0.71 4.12
CA ARG A 55 -10.89 0.77 5.59
C ARG A 55 -12.33 0.74 6.12
N ALA A 56 -13.21 1.60 5.58
CA ALA A 56 -14.62 1.62 5.95
C ALA A 56 -15.31 0.28 5.64
N THR A 57 -15.03 -0.31 4.48
CA THR A 57 -15.63 -1.60 4.09
C THR A 57 -15.18 -2.74 5.01
N VAL A 58 -13.91 -2.73 5.44
CA VAL A 58 -13.36 -3.68 6.42
C VAL A 58 -13.97 -3.48 7.81
N GLU A 59 -14.17 -2.23 8.21
CA GLU A 59 -14.82 -1.89 9.47
C GLU A 59 -16.29 -2.33 9.48
N ASP A 60 -17.01 -2.11 8.37
CA ASP A 60 -18.40 -2.53 8.17
C ASP A 60 -18.55 -4.06 8.14
N SER A 61 -17.63 -4.77 7.47
CA SER A 61 -17.67 -6.23 7.39
C SER A 61 -17.30 -6.92 8.70
N ARG A 62 -16.62 -6.21 9.62
CA ARG A 62 -15.98 -6.77 10.82
C ARG A 62 -14.98 -7.90 10.50
N ASP A 63 -14.64 -8.08 9.23
CA ASP A 63 -13.72 -9.08 8.72
C ASP A 63 -12.87 -8.50 7.59
N HIS A 64 -11.56 -8.39 7.84
CA HIS A 64 -10.58 -7.82 6.93
C HIS A 64 -10.59 -8.49 5.56
N GLU A 65 -10.59 -9.83 5.52
CA GLU A 65 -10.52 -10.57 4.27
C GLU A 65 -11.86 -10.52 3.52
N ALA A 66 -13.00 -10.56 4.21
CA ALA A 66 -14.30 -10.34 3.58
C ALA A 66 -14.43 -8.92 3.00
N GLY A 67 -13.96 -7.91 3.73
CA GLY A 67 -13.96 -6.52 3.25
C GLY A 67 -13.08 -6.34 2.02
N LEU A 68 -11.87 -6.92 2.04
CA LEU A 68 -10.97 -6.96 0.88
C LEU A 68 -11.61 -7.66 -0.32
N ARG A 69 -12.21 -8.84 -0.14
CA ARG A 69 -12.91 -9.56 -1.22
C ARG A 69 -14.05 -8.73 -1.81
N LYS A 70 -14.85 -8.06 -0.98
CA LYS A 70 -15.94 -7.21 -1.45
C LYS A 70 -15.44 -6.04 -2.31
N VAL A 71 -14.37 -5.38 -1.89
CA VAL A 71 -13.73 -4.31 -2.66
C VAL A 71 -13.20 -4.85 -3.99
N ARG A 72 -12.48 -5.98 -3.97
CA ARG A 72 -11.92 -6.62 -5.18
C ARG A 72 -13.00 -6.99 -6.19
N ASN A 73 -14.07 -7.64 -5.74
CA ASN A 73 -15.20 -8.02 -6.60
C ASN A 73 -15.88 -6.79 -7.20
N SER A 74 -16.02 -5.71 -6.43
CA SER A 74 -16.59 -4.46 -6.94
C SER A 74 -15.69 -3.79 -7.98
N LEU A 75 -14.37 -3.81 -7.79
CA LEU A 75 -13.42 -3.29 -8.78
C LEU A 75 -13.39 -4.16 -10.05
N ALA A 76 -13.51 -5.48 -9.93
CA ALA A 76 -13.65 -6.38 -11.07
C ALA A 76 -14.92 -6.07 -11.87
N LEU A 77 -16.06 -5.85 -11.19
CA LEU A 77 -17.30 -5.44 -11.85
C LEU A 77 -17.17 -4.14 -12.64
N VAL A 78 -16.43 -3.15 -12.09
CA VAL A 78 -16.16 -1.90 -12.80
C VAL A 78 -15.31 -2.17 -14.06
N ALA A 79 -14.25 -2.97 -13.93
CA ALA A 79 -13.38 -3.33 -15.05
C ALA A 79 -14.15 -4.08 -16.16
N ASP A 80 -14.91 -5.11 -15.81
CA ASP A 80 -15.76 -5.88 -16.74
C ASP A 80 -16.80 -4.97 -17.43
N GLY A 81 -17.37 -4.03 -16.67
CA GLY A 81 -18.32 -3.04 -17.20
C GLY A 81 -17.71 -2.03 -18.17
N THR A 82 -16.38 -1.92 -18.23
CA THR A 82 -15.65 -1.05 -19.16
C THR A 82 -15.07 -1.79 -20.36
N ASP A 83 -15.13 -3.14 -20.36
CA ASP A 83 -14.59 -4.00 -21.40
C ASP A 83 -15.44 -3.97 -22.68
N SER A 84 -15.17 -2.95 -23.48
CA SER A 84 -15.71 -2.75 -24.83
C SER A 84 -14.62 -2.89 -25.91
N GLY A 85 -13.43 -3.36 -25.53
CA GLY A 85 -12.21 -3.31 -26.34
C GLY A 85 -11.53 -1.94 -26.41
N ARG A 86 -12.15 -0.87 -25.89
CA ARG A 86 -11.63 0.52 -25.95
C ARG A 86 -10.85 0.98 -24.72
N TRP A 87 -11.05 0.30 -23.59
CA TRP A 87 -10.43 0.65 -22.31
C TRP A 87 -9.61 -0.53 -21.82
N THR A 88 -8.37 -0.27 -21.44
CA THR A 88 -7.49 -1.24 -20.80
C THR A 88 -7.57 -1.07 -19.30
N ALA A 89 -7.98 -2.13 -18.60
CA ALA A 89 -7.98 -2.17 -17.14
C ALA A 89 -6.63 -2.63 -16.60
N SER A 90 -6.15 -1.94 -15.58
CA SER A 90 -4.91 -2.24 -14.87
C SER A 90 -5.01 -1.81 -13.41
N TYR A 91 -4.12 -2.32 -12.56
CA TYR A 91 -4.20 -2.01 -11.13
C TYR A 91 -2.97 -1.29 -10.62
N TYR A 92 -3.21 -0.34 -9.74
CA TYR A 92 -2.19 0.49 -9.15
C TYR A 92 -2.38 0.60 -7.64
N GLY A 93 -1.65 -0.22 -6.90
CA GLY A 93 -1.83 -0.28 -5.44
C GLY A 93 -3.21 -0.84 -5.10
N LYS A 94 -4.11 -0.01 -4.57
CA LYS A 94 -5.51 -0.38 -4.26
C LYS A 94 -6.52 0.21 -5.23
N ASP A 95 -6.04 0.90 -6.26
CA ASP A 95 -6.86 1.61 -7.22
C ASP A 95 -6.87 0.86 -8.55
N LEU A 96 -8.02 0.93 -9.24
CA LEU A 96 -8.18 0.46 -10.61
C LEU A 96 -7.89 1.64 -11.53
N VAL A 97 -7.01 1.43 -12.51
CA VAL A 97 -6.62 2.42 -13.53
C VAL A 97 -7.15 1.92 -14.87
N LEU A 98 -7.95 2.76 -15.52
CA LEU A 98 -8.49 2.53 -16.84
C LEU A 98 -7.84 3.50 -17.82
N THR A 99 -7.34 3.01 -18.94
CA THR A 99 -6.72 3.85 -19.98
C THR A 99 -7.33 3.60 -21.35
N SER A 100 -7.51 4.65 -22.15
CA SER A 100 -7.95 4.56 -23.54
C SER A 100 -7.14 5.50 -24.43
N THR A 101 -6.62 4.96 -25.54
CA THR A 101 -5.93 5.71 -26.60
C THR A 101 -6.89 6.33 -27.61
N ASP A 102 -8.18 5.95 -27.58
CA ASP A 102 -9.21 6.47 -28.48
C ASP A 102 -9.81 7.81 -28.01
N VAL A 103 -9.25 8.40 -26.94
CA VAL A 103 -9.63 9.72 -26.36
C VAL A 103 -11.12 9.80 -25.96
N ALA A 104 -11.75 8.66 -25.67
CA ALA A 104 -13.13 8.60 -25.22
C ALA A 104 -13.31 9.10 -23.79
N GLU A 105 -14.48 9.66 -23.47
CA GLU A 105 -14.87 9.83 -22.07
C GLU A 105 -15.07 8.45 -21.42
N PRO A 106 -14.79 8.29 -20.11
CA PRO A 106 -15.04 7.03 -19.43
C PRO A 106 -16.54 6.67 -19.50
N PRO A 107 -16.88 5.39 -19.76
CA PRO A 107 -18.26 4.96 -19.73
C PRO A 107 -18.87 5.16 -18.33
N PRO A 108 -20.21 5.20 -18.21
CA PRO A 108 -20.86 5.23 -16.90
C PRO A 108 -20.39 4.07 -16.02
N MET A 109 -19.67 4.42 -14.94
CA MET A 109 -19.08 3.43 -14.04
C MET A 109 -20.17 2.64 -13.29
N ARG A 110 -20.04 1.32 -13.28
CA ARG A 110 -20.96 0.42 -12.56
C ARG A 110 -20.35 0.00 -11.22
N PHE A 111 -20.85 0.58 -10.14
CA PHE A 111 -20.35 0.27 -8.80
C PHE A 111 -21.18 -0.84 -8.13
N GLY A 112 -20.50 -1.77 -7.47
CA GLY A 112 -21.15 -2.75 -6.61
C GLY A 112 -21.77 -2.10 -5.36
N THR A 113 -22.84 -2.69 -4.84
CA THR A 113 -23.53 -2.19 -3.65
C THR A 113 -22.69 -2.39 -2.38
N GLY A 114 -22.68 -1.39 -1.50
CA GLY A 114 -22.08 -1.48 -0.17
C GLY A 114 -20.55 -1.42 -0.15
N VAL A 115 -19.94 -0.87 -1.20
CA VAL A 115 -18.56 -0.36 -1.18
C VAL A 115 -18.62 1.10 -1.60
N ARG A 116 -18.03 1.99 -0.80
CA ARG A 116 -17.94 3.41 -1.17
C ARG A 116 -16.80 3.60 -2.15
N HIS A 117 -17.15 3.94 -3.39
CA HIS A 117 -16.20 4.24 -4.45
C HIS A 117 -16.11 5.73 -4.71
N GLY A 118 -14.96 6.16 -5.22
CA GLY A 118 -14.82 7.42 -5.93
C GLY A 118 -14.02 7.16 -7.19
N TRP A 119 -14.26 7.99 -8.20
CA TRP A 119 -13.54 7.90 -9.46
C TRP A 119 -13.29 9.30 -9.99
N ALA A 120 -12.27 9.47 -10.80
CA ALA A 120 -12.02 10.69 -11.56
C ALA A 120 -11.32 10.31 -12.86
N TRP A 121 -11.21 11.25 -13.77
CA TRP A 121 -10.50 11.03 -15.02
C TRP A 121 -9.86 12.31 -15.54
N ASP A 122 -8.89 12.14 -16.43
CA ASP A 122 -8.39 13.24 -17.25
C ASP A 122 -7.85 12.77 -18.61
N ARG A 123 -7.35 13.71 -19.41
CA ARG A 123 -6.61 13.47 -20.65
C ARG A 123 -5.16 13.90 -20.46
N VAL A 124 -4.25 13.03 -20.92
CA VAL A 124 -2.82 13.25 -20.85
C VAL A 124 -2.30 13.37 -22.27
N ARG A 125 -1.66 14.50 -22.56
CA ARG A 125 -0.97 14.71 -23.82
C ARG A 125 0.45 14.14 -23.73
N LEU A 126 0.83 13.33 -24.71
CA LEU A 126 2.09 12.61 -24.77
C LEU A 126 3.08 13.35 -25.67
N ASP A 127 3.78 14.33 -25.09
CA ASP A 127 4.85 15.05 -25.75
C ASP A 127 6.24 14.52 -25.33
N GLY A 128 7.27 14.78 -26.14
CA GLY A 128 8.64 14.38 -25.87
C GLY A 128 8.93 12.91 -26.16
N GLY A 129 10.05 12.42 -25.63
CA GLY A 129 10.48 11.02 -25.71
C GLY A 129 9.82 10.12 -24.66
N VAL A 130 10.08 8.82 -24.75
CA VAL A 130 9.45 7.77 -23.92
C VAL A 130 9.51 8.09 -22.41
N ALA A 131 10.66 8.55 -21.91
CA ALA A 131 10.81 8.88 -20.50
C ALA A 131 9.90 10.05 -20.06
N GLN A 132 9.79 11.11 -20.88
CA GLN A 132 8.91 12.25 -20.58
C GLN A 132 7.43 11.85 -20.65
N ARG A 133 7.03 11.10 -21.68
CA ARG A 133 5.66 10.57 -21.82
C ARG A 133 5.25 9.70 -20.64
N ARG A 134 6.16 8.84 -20.19
CA ARG A 134 5.96 7.96 -19.03
C ARG A 134 5.80 8.78 -17.73
N ALA A 135 6.64 9.78 -17.52
CA ALA A 135 6.53 10.68 -16.37
C ALA A 135 5.21 11.44 -16.36
N ALA A 136 4.76 11.92 -17.52
CA ALA A 136 3.47 12.60 -17.66
C ALA A 136 2.29 11.68 -17.29
N LEU A 137 2.28 10.43 -17.79
CA LEU A 137 1.25 9.45 -17.46
C LEU A 137 1.20 9.10 -15.96
N LEU A 138 2.35 8.95 -15.31
CA LEU A 138 2.41 8.66 -13.87
C LEU A 138 1.96 9.85 -13.02
N SER A 139 2.39 11.06 -13.38
CA SER A 139 1.97 12.30 -12.71
C SER A 139 0.46 12.48 -12.81
N ALA A 140 -0.11 12.30 -14.00
CA ALA A 140 -1.54 12.33 -14.21
C ALA A 140 -2.27 11.22 -13.44
N CYS A 141 -1.73 9.99 -13.41
CA CYS A 141 -2.31 8.91 -12.61
C CYS A 141 -2.37 9.25 -11.12
N TYR A 142 -1.34 9.91 -10.58
CA TYR A 142 -1.34 10.40 -9.21
C TYR A 142 -2.42 11.47 -9.00
N GLU A 143 -2.46 12.50 -9.84
CA GLU A 143 -3.48 13.56 -9.79
C GLU A 143 -4.89 12.98 -9.82
N VAL A 144 -5.19 12.14 -10.81
CA VAL A 144 -6.51 11.54 -10.99
C VAL A 144 -6.86 10.64 -9.81
N SER A 145 -5.90 9.95 -9.20
CA SER A 145 -6.13 9.21 -7.95
C SER A 145 -6.51 10.14 -6.80
N MET A 146 -5.89 11.31 -6.67
CA MET A 146 -6.22 12.27 -5.61
C MET A 146 -7.65 12.80 -5.79
N ALA A 147 -8.02 13.14 -7.03
CA ALA A 147 -9.38 13.54 -7.34
C ALA A 147 -10.40 12.42 -7.04
N ALA A 148 -10.10 11.18 -7.44
CA ALA A 148 -10.95 10.02 -7.17
C ALA A 148 -11.14 9.80 -5.65
N ARG A 149 -10.09 10.00 -4.85
CA ARG A 149 -10.15 9.89 -3.37
C ARG A 149 -10.98 10.98 -2.76
N LEU A 150 -10.84 12.22 -3.22
CA LEU A 150 -11.67 13.32 -2.76
C LEU A 150 -13.14 12.99 -3.01
N ARG A 151 -13.50 12.56 -4.22
CA ARG A 151 -14.88 12.19 -4.57
C ARG A 151 -15.40 10.99 -3.80
N ARG A 152 -14.54 10.02 -3.49
CA ARG A 152 -14.90 8.88 -2.63
C ARG A 152 -15.38 9.35 -1.26
N ASP A 153 -14.68 10.32 -0.67
CA ASP A 153 -14.95 10.81 0.68
C ASP A 153 -15.94 12.00 0.69
N ARG A 154 -16.14 12.64 -0.47
CA ARG A 154 -17.04 13.76 -0.74
C ARG A 154 -17.88 13.48 -1.99
N PRO A 155 -18.90 12.59 -1.90
CA PRO A 155 -19.75 12.24 -3.03
C PRO A 155 -20.61 13.42 -3.52
N ASP A 156 -20.67 14.51 -2.75
CA ASP A 156 -21.29 15.78 -3.12
C ASP A 156 -20.53 16.57 -4.21
N VAL A 157 -19.32 16.15 -4.59
CA VAL A 157 -18.54 16.77 -5.67
C VAL A 157 -18.99 16.21 -7.04
N PRO A 158 -19.70 17.00 -7.88
CA PRO A 158 -20.33 16.51 -9.11
C PRO A 158 -19.33 16.28 -10.24
N GLU A 159 -18.26 17.08 -10.32
CA GLU A 159 -17.27 17.00 -11.40
C GLU A 159 -16.46 15.72 -11.35
N ALA A 160 -16.09 15.20 -12.51
CA ALA A 160 -15.26 14.00 -12.63
C ALA A 160 -13.86 14.27 -13.19
N ARG A 161 -13.64 15.43 -13.83
CA ARG A 161 -12.32 15.87 -14.30
C ARG A 161 -11.41 16.22 -13.13
N SER A 162 -10.20 15.67 -13.08
CA SER A 162 -9.32 15.75 -11.91
C SER A 162 -9.00 17.19 -11.48
N GLY A 163 -8.58 18.05 -12.40
CA GLY A 163 -8.26 19.45 -12.10
C GLY A 163 -9.40 20.20 -11.42
N ALA A 164 -10.60 20.15 -12.00
CA ALA A 164 -11.80 20.81 -11.47
C ALA A 164 -12.25 20.28 -10.09
N VAL A 165 -11.94 19.02 -9.79
CA VAL A 165 -12.17 18.41 -8.48
C VAL A 165 -11.14 18.94 -7.46
N LEU A 166 -9.87 18.97 -7.84
CA LEU A 166 -8.77 19.33 -6.95
C LEU A 166 -8.71 20.83 -6.64
N ASP A 167 -9.14 21.70 -7.57
CA ASP A 167 -9.28 23.15 -7.34
C ASP A 167 -10.29 23.52 -6.24
N ARG A 168 -11.09 22.55 -5.78
CA ARG A 168 -12.02 22.72 -4.67
C ARG A 168 -11.38 22.41 -3.31
N VAL A 169 -10.25 21.70 -3.28
CA VAL A 169 -9.62 21.20 -2.04
C VAL A 169 -9.38 22.30 -1.00
N PRO A 170 -8.80 23.47 -1.34
CA PRO A 170 -8.57 24.55 -0.37
C PRO A 170 -9.82 25.03 0.36
N ARG A 171 -11.00 24.89 -0.28
CA ARG A 171 -12.29 25.28 0.29
C ARG A 171 -13.01 24.15 1.01
N LEU A 172 -12.64 22.89 0.76
CA LEU A 172 -13.36 21.71 1.23
C LEU A 172 -12.67 20.98 2.39
N LEU A 173 -11.34 21.07 2.49
CA LEU A 173 -10.53 20.32 3.45
C LEU A 173 -9.71 21.26 4.34
N SER A 174 -9.48 20.85 5.59
CA SER A 174 -8.44 21.47 6.41
C SER A 174 -7.05 21.07 5.89
N PRO A 175 -5.98 21.83 6.22
CA PRO A 175 -4.62 21.49 5.78
C PRO A 175 -4.21 20.05 6.11
N ALA A 176 -4.53 19.56 7.31
CA ALA A 176 -4.23 18.18 7.70
C ALA A 176 -4.96 17.14 6.82
N ARG A 177 -6.23 17.40 6.46
CA ARG A 177 -6.99 16.52 5.57
C ARG A 177 -6.50 16.60 4.13
N ALA A 178 -6.11 17.79 3.66
CA ALA A 178 -5.48 17.98 2.35
C ALA A 178 -4.11 17.26 2.29
N ALA A 179 -3.31 17.32 3.35
CA ALA A 179 -2.05 16.59 3.42
C ALA A 179 -2.27 15.07 3.43
N SER A 180 -3.31 14.58 4.12
CA SER A 180 -3.70 13.16 4.07
C SER A 180 -4.20 12.74 2.69
N LEU A 181 -4.90 13.64 1.99
CA LEU A 181 -5.29 13.43 0.60
C LEU A 181 -4.04 13.26 -0.27
N LEU A 182 -3.14 14.25 -0.27
CA LEU A 182 -1.89 14.25 -1.06
C LEU A 182 -0.96 13.08 -0.71
N ALA A 183 -0.98 12.59 0.53
CA ALA A 183 -0.26 11.39 0.94
C ALA A 183 -0.82 10.09 0.32
N GLY A 184 -1.97 10.17 -0.34
CA GLY A 184 -2.68 9.04 -0.92
C GLY A 184 -1.88 8.33 -2.01
N VAL A 185 -1.86 6.99 -1.91
CA VAL A 185 -1.23 6.02 -2.82
C VAL A 185 0.28 6.15 -2.98
N LEU A 186 0.91 5.01 -3.24
CA LEU A 186 2.26 4.91 -3.76
C LEU A 186 2.37 5.70 -5.08
N VAL A 187 3.46 6.42 -5.31
CA VAL A 187 3.86 7.00 -6.61
C VAL A 187 5.09 6.21 -7.06
N ARG A 188 4.89 5.17 -7.84
CA ARG A 188 5.93 4.16 -8.06
C ARG A 188 6.93 4.72 -9.06
N PRO A 189 8.23 4.72 -8.72
CA PRO A 189 9.26 4.86 -9.71
C PRO A 189 9.18 3.60 -10.57
N LEU A 190 8.51 3.75 -11.70
CA LEU A 190 8.70 2.86 -12.80
C LEU A 190 10.18 2.92 -13.18
N GLY A 191 10.93 1.85 -12.93
CA GLY A 191 12.33 1.73 -13.35
C GLY A 191 12.43 2.14 -14.82
N GLY A 192 13.19 3.20 -15.09
CA GLY A 192 13.18 3.91 -16.36
C GLY A 192 14.57 4.32 -16.80
N ALA A 193 14.92 3.80 -17.98
CA ALA A 193 15.89 4.28 -18.97
C ALA A 193 17.38 4.29 -18.63
N ASP A 194 17.86 4.78 -17.48
CA ASP A 194 19.31 4.96 -17.29
C ASP A 194 19.74 4.70 -15.83
N ASP A 195 20.30 3.53 -15.55
CA ASP A 195 20.97 3.14 -14.27
C ASP A 195 20.11 2.63 -13.09
N ALA A 196 18.78 2.80 -13.09
CA ALA A 196 17.92 2.08 -12.14
C ALA A 196 17.57 0.71 -12.71
N ALA A 197 18.30 -0.35 -12.30
CA ALA A 197 17.98 -1.72 -12.69
C ALA A 197 16.49 -2.00 -12.39
N GLY A 198 15.69 -2.10 -13.45
CA GLY A 198 14.30 -2.53 -13.35
C GLY A 198 14.21 -3.89 -12.66
N SER A 199 13.00 -4.29 -12.30
CA SER A 199 12.77 -5.57 -11.63
C SER A 199 13.26 -6.75 -12.49
N ALA A 200 14.16 -7.55 -11.93
CA ALA A 200 14.68 -8.75 -12.58
C ALA A 200 13.58 -9.82 -12.73
N PRO A 201 13.78 -10.87 -13.56
CA PRO A 201 12.86 -12.00 -13.62
C PRO A 201 12.60 -12.59 -12.23
N GLY A 202 11.33 -12.77 -11.87
CA GLY A 202 10.92 -13.27 -10.56
C GLY A 202 10.87 -12.23 -9.44
N GLU A 203 11.18 -10.96 -9.73
CA GLU A 203 10.97 -9.84 -8.81
C GLU A 203 9.63 -9.15 -9.05
N ASP A 204 9.09 -8.56 -7.99
CA ASP A 204 7.91 -7.72 -8.07
C ASP A 204 8.23 -6.47 -8.90
N PRO A 205 7.46 -6.17 -9.97
CA PRO A 205 7.72 -5.03 -10.83
C PRO A 205 7.72 -3.68 -10.11
N ARG A 206 7.06 -3.65 -8.96
CA ARG A 206 6.83 -2.47 -8.15
C ARG A 206 7.89 -2.28 -7.07
N LEU A 207 8.62 -3.35 -6.74
CA LEU A 207 9.65 -3.38 -5.71
C LEU A 207 10.90 -4.07 -6.26
N PRO A 208 11.70 -3.39 -7.12
CA PRO A 208 12.94 -3.96 -7.64
C PRO A 208 13.86 -4.52 -6.53
N GLY A 209 14.40 -5.71 -6.73
CA GLY A 209 15.17 -6.45 -5.72
C GLY A 209 14.32 -7.30 -4.75
N VAL A 210 12.99 -7.20 -4.79
CA VAL A 210 12.09 -7.97 -3.93
C VAL A 210 11.42 -9.10 -4.72
N PRO A 211 11.43 -10.34 -4.22
CA PRO A 211 10.76 -11.47 -4.88
C PRO A 211 9.25 -11.22 -5.11
N SER A 212 8.76 -11.56 -6.31
CA SER A 212 7.34 -11.51 -6.66
C SER A 212 6.53 -12.49 -5.83
N ALA A 213 5.26 -12.15 -5.57
CA ALA A 213 4.26 -13.05 -5.02
C ALA A 213 4.07 -14.34 -5.86
N ASP A 214 4.42 -14.33 -7.16
CA ASP A 214 4.30 -15.52 -8.03
C ASP A 214 5.19 -16.68 -7.56
N GLY A 215 6.33 -16.37 -6.92
CA GLY A 215 7.24 -17.37 -6.36
C GLY A 215 6.72 -18.03 -5.07
N TRP A 216 5.61 -17.53 -4.50
CA TRP A 216 5.11 -17.94 -3.19
C TRP A 216 4.80 -19.45 -3.12
N ALA A 217 4.14 -20.00 -4.15
CA ALA A 217 3.76 -21.41 -4.16
C ALA A 217 4.98 -22.35 -4.11
N ALA A 218 6.05 -22.00 -4.84
CA ALA A 218 7.30 -22.76 -4.83
C ALA A 218 8.01 -22.67 -3.47
N THR A 219 8.01 -21.49 -2.84
CA THR A 219 8.57 -21.30 -1.50
C THR A 219 7.83 -22.12 -0.45
N VAL A 220 6.49 -22.18 -0.50
CA VAL A 220 5.71 -23.03 0.41
C VAL A 220 5.99 -24.51 0.18
N ALA A 221 6.08 -24.95 -1.08
CA ALA A 221 6.34 -26.35 -1.42
C ALA A 221 7.74 -26.83 -0.95
N GLY A 222 8.72 -25.92 -0.92
CA GLY A 222 10.08 -26.20 -0.45
C GLY A 222 10.32 -25.94 1.04
N GLY A 223 9.32 -25.43 1.77
CA GLY A 223 9.45 -25.09 3.20
C GLY A 223 9.46 -26.31 4.12
N ALA A 224 10.01 -26.13 5.32
CA ALA A 224 9.99 -27.13 6.38
C ALA A 224 8.83 -26.90 7.36
N ALA A 225 8.31 -27.97 7.96
CA ALA A 225 7.27 -27.87 9.00
C ALA A 225 7.73 -27.14 10.27
N THR A 226 9.03 -26.88 10.40
CA THR A 226 9.64 -26.10 11.48
C THR A 226 9.74 -24.62 11.17
N ASP A 227 9.53 -24.20 9.93
CA ASP A 227 9.61 -22.81 9.52
C ASP A 227 8.49 -21.96 10.16
N HIS A 228 8.70 -20.67 10.12
CA HIS A 228 7.74 -19.65 10.55
C HIS A 228 7.20 -18.93 9.33
N TYR A 229 5.87 -18.86 9.27
CA TYR A 229 5.20 -17.91 8.41
C TYR A 229 5.42 -16.51 8.97
N ALA A 230 5.99 -15.61 8.16
CA ALA A 230 6.29 -14.25 8.52
C ALA A 230 5.45 -13.26 7.70
N VAL A 231 5.00 -12.19 8.35
CA VAL A 231 4.35 -11.04 7.73
C VAL A 231 5.00 -9.77 8.25
N THR A 232 5.39 -8.86 7.37
CA THR A 232 5.91 -7.54 7.72
C THR A 232 4.95 -6.44 7.26
N ASP A 233 5.03 -5.27 7.90
CA ASP A 233 4.33 -4.05 7.46
C ASP A 233 5.07 -2.81 7.96
N VAL A 234 5.13 -1.77 7.13
CA VAL A 234 5.64 -0.45 7.53
C VAL A 234 4.53 0.31 8.27
N HIS A 235 4.69 0.53 9.58
CA HIS A 235 3.61 0.95 10.48
C HIS A 235 3.15 2.42 10.33
N ASP A 236 3.91 3.25 9.63
CA ASP A 236 3.97 4.70 9.87
C ASP A 236 3.91 5.56 8.59
N ILE A 237 3.43 4.96 7.51
CA ILE A 237 3.40 5.56 6.17
C ILE A 237 2.66 6.90 6.16
N GLU A 238 1.52 7.02 6.84
CA GLU A 238 0.67 8.21 6.70
C GLU A 238 1.16 9.38 7.56
N TRP A 239 1.08 9.28 8.89
CA TRP A 239 1.34 10.40 9.81
C TRP A 239 2.61 10.25 10.66
N GLY A 240 3.36 9.17 10.42
CA GLY A 240 4.55 8.85 11.19
C GLY A 240 4.22 8.20 12.53
N THR A 241 5.25 8.03 13.35
CA THR A 241 5.15 7.51 14.71
C THR A 241 5.88 8.44 15.67
N ALA A 242 5.20 8.82 16.75
CA ALA A 242 5.83 9.48 17.89
C ALA A 242 6.22 8.43 18.95
N ARG A 243 7.35 8.64 19.61
CA ARG A 243 7.76 7.91 20.80
C ARG A 243 6.76 8.17 21.89
N ARG A 244 6.35 7.12 22.59
CA ARG A 244 5.45 7.26 23.74
C ARG A 244 6.13 7.87 24.96
N ALA A 245 7.44 7.66 25.11
CA ALA A 245 8.18 8.10 26.28
C ALA A 245 8.21 9.64 26.41
N ASP A 246 8.40 10.35 25.29
CA ASP A 246 8.65 11.79 25.27
C ASP A 246 7.89 12.56 24.17
N GLY A 247 7.16 11.85 23.30
CA GLY A 247 6.44 12.46 22.18
C GLY A 247 7.32 12.84 20.98
N GLU A 248 8.64 12.57 21.03
CA GLU A 248 9.52 12.85 19.90
C GLU A 248 9.16 11.97 18.69
N ARG A 249 9.26 12.51 17.48
CA ARG A 249 8.98 11.72 16.27
C ARG A 249 10.08 10.69 16.03
N LEU A 250 9.69 9.42 16.03
CA LEU A 250 10.51 8.35 15.48
C LEU A 250 10.56 8.42 13.96
N THR A 251 9.43 8.76 13.36
CA THR A 251 9.29 8.86 11.92
C THR A 251 8.31 9.95 11.54
N GLU A 252 8.58 10.63 10.41
CA GLU A 252 7.79 11.78 9.97
C GLU A 252 6.44 11.35 9.40
N GLY A 253 6.43 10.41 8.44
CA GLY A 253 5.24 10.01 7.67
C GLY A 253 4.88 10.97 6.52
N ASN A 254 4.20 10.45 5.51
CA ASN A 254 3.94 11.14 4.24
C ASN A 254 3.07 12.40 4.41
N ALA A 255 1.91 12.26 5.06
CA ALA A 255 0.96 13.36 5.28
C ALA A 255 1.58 14.45 6.15
N ARG A 256 2.47 14.08 7.06
CA ARG A 256 3.20 15.06 7.86
C ARG A 256 4.21 15.83 7.01
N GLN A 257 5.00 15.16 6.18
CA GLN A 257 5.92 15.81 5.24
C GLN A 257 5.21 16.75 4.27
N LEU A 258 3.99 16.39 3.85
CA LEU A 258 3.15 17.18 2.94
C LEU A 258 2.35 18.28 3.63
N LEU A 259 2.36 18.36 4.97
CA LEU A 259 1.54 19.32 5.70
C LEU A 259 1.88 20.78 5.37
N PRO A 260 3.16 21.21 5.31
CA PRO A 260 3.49 22.60 4.94
C PRO A 260 3.00 22.96 3.54
N LEU A 261 3.08 22.01 2.59
CA LEU A 261 2.58 22.20 1.23
C LEU A 261 1.04 22.35 1.22
N ALA A 262 0.34 21.54 2.00
CA ALA A 262 -1.11 21.63 2.14
C ALA A 262 -1.57 22.92 2.84
N GLU A 263 -0.78 23.45 3.78
CA GLU A 263 -1.02 24.75 4.43
C GLU A 263 -0.89 25.90 3.42
N ALA A 264 0.18 25.91 2.63
CA ALA A 264 0.38 26.90 1.57
C ALA A 264 -0.74 26.83 0.51
N TRP A 265 -1.14 25.62 0.11
CA TRP A 265 -2.26 25.43 -0.82
C TRP A 265 -3.58 25.97 -0.25
N SER A 266 -3.86 25.68 1.02
CA SER A 266 -5.07 26.14 1.70
C SER A 266 -5.10 27.67 1.87
N ALA A 267 -3.93 28.29 2.04
CA ALA A 267 -3.77 29.73 2.11
C ALA A 267 -3.85 30.43 0.73
N GLY A 268 -3.86 29.68 -0.37
CA GLY A 268 -3.86 30.21 -1.73
C GLY A 268 -2.52 30.83 -2.15
N SER A 269 -1.42 30.54 -1.44
CA SER A 269 -0.09 31.06 -1.77
C SER A 269 0.60 30.28 -2.90
N ILE A 270 0.11 29.07 -3.20
CA ILE A 270 0.54 28.22 -4.31
C ILE A 270 -0.67 27.62 -5.02
N GLY A 271 -0.59 27.49 -6.34
CA GLY A 271 -1.66 26.94 -7.17
C GLY A 271 -1.71 25.41 -7.15
N THR A 272 -2.86 24.84 -7.56
CA THR A 272 -3.12 23.38 -7.58
C THR A 272 -2.05 22.62 -8.38
N THR A 273 -1.68 23.09 -9.57
CA THR A 273 -0.66 22.45 -10.41
C THR A 273 0.68 22.31 -9.68
N SER A 274 1.20 23.41 -9.11
CA SER A 274 2.48 23.39 -8.38
C SER A 274 2.44 22.52 -7.12
N VAL A 275 1.29 22.47 -6.45
CA VAL A 275 1.09 21.57 -5.29
C VAL A 275 1.18 20.11 -5.73
N LEU A 276 0.54 19.74 -6.83
CA LEU A 276 0.52 18.36 -7.30
C LEU A 276 1.90 17.91 -7.80
N GLU A 277 2.61 18.77 -8.53
CA GLU A 277 3.98 18.50 -8.96
C GLU A 277 4.91 18.26 -7.76
N GLU A 278 4.87 19.14 -6.78
CA GLU A 278 5.72 19.03 -5.58
C GLU A 278 5.32 17.85 -4.70
N ALA A 279 4.02 17.61 -4.52
CA ALA A 279 3.52 16.47 -3.77
C ALA A 279 3.92 15.15 -4.45
N TYR A 280 3.79 15.06 -5.78
CA TYR A 280 4.23 13.91 -6.57
C TYR A 280 5.73 13.65 -6.40
N ARG A 281 6.56 14.70 -6.46
CA ARG A 281 8.02 14.61 -6.26
C ARG A 281 8.39 14.10 -4.87
N ILE A 282 7.79 14.68 -3.82
CA ILE A 282 7.97 14.22 -2.42
C ILE A 282 7.54 12.75 -2.31
N ARG A 283 6.41 12.40 -2.94
CA ARG A 283 5.86 11.05 -2.87
C ARG A 283 6.71 10.01 -3.58
N LEU A 284 7.29 10.36 -4.73
CA LEU A 284 8.20 9.52 -5.48
C LEU A 284 9.47 9.21 -4.68
N ALA A 285 10.08 10.24 -4.07
CA ALA A 285 11.24 10.07 -3.20
C ALA A 285 10.93 9.11 -2.04
N ARG A 286 9.75 9.25 -1.46
CA ARG A 286 9.28 8.41 -0.37
C ARG A 286 8.97 6.97 -0.78
N GLU A 287 8.50 6.74 -2.01
CA GLU A 287 8.36 5.38 -2.55
C GLU A 287 9.71 4.71 -2.78
N SER A 288 10.72 5.45 -3.25
CA SER A 288 12.08 4.91 -3.36
C SER A 288 12.60 4.44 -2.00
N GLU A 289 12.36 5.21 -0.93
CA GLU A 289 12.69 4.78 0.44
C GLU A 289 11.96 3.50 0.85
N LEU A 290 10.69 3.34 0.46
CA LEU A 290 9.88 2.16 0.79
C LEU A 290 10.42 0.93 0.07
N VAL A 291 10.71 1.07 -1.22
CA VAL A 291 11.33 0.01 -2.03
C VAL A 291 12.65 -0.43 -1.40
N GLU A 292 13.53 0.51 -1.05
CA GLU A 292 14.82 0.19 -0.41
C GLU A 292 14.64 -0.47 0.96
N HIS A 293 13.65 -0.03 1.74
CA HIS A 293 13.34 -0.60 3.04
C HIS A 293 12.88 -2.06 2.91
N LEU A 294 11.92 -2.32 2.02
CA LEU A 294 11.41 -3.66 1.74
C LEU A 294 12.47 -4.56 1.12
N ARG A 295 13.32 -4.03 0.24
CA ARG A 295 14.49 -4.74 -0.28
C ARG A 295 15.47 -5.12 0.82
N THR A 296 15.77 -4.21 1.74
CA THR A 296 16.66 -4.48 2.89
C THR A 296 16.10 -5.61 3.77
N LEU A 297 14.78 -5.63 4.02
CA LEU A 297 14.12 -6.74 4.71
C LEU A 297 14.30 -8.07 3.96
N SER A 298 13.99 -8.07 2.66
CA SER A 298 14.09 -9.24 1.79
C SER A 298 15.53 -9.80 1.70
N ASP A 299 16.50 -8.92 1.47
CA ASP A 299 17.92 -9.26 1.35
C ASP A 299 18.48 -9.83 2.65
N ALA A 300 18.07 -9.29 3.81
CA ALA A 300 18.51 -9.79 5.11
C ALA A 300 17.99 -11.19 5.45
N VAL A 301 16.83 -11.59 4.91
CA VAL A 301 16.25 -12.93 5.07
C VAL A 301 16.79 -13.93 4.03
N ARG A 302 17.14 -13.46 2.84
CA ARG A 302 17.53 -14.27 1.68
C ARG A 302 18.51 -15.42 1.93
N PRO A 303 19.52 -15.33 2.83
CA PRO A 303 20.47 -16.42 3.03
C PRO A 303 19.83 -17.72 3.55
N VAL A 304 18.72 -17.63 4.28
CA VAL A 304 18.14 -18.78 5.01
C VAL A 304 16.61 -18.87 4.92
N GLY A 305 15.96 -17.88 4.30
CA GLY A 305 14.52 -17.85 4.11
C GLY A 305 14.13 -17.02 2.89
N ARG A 306 12.84 -16.72 2.75
CA ARG A 306 12.33 -15.95 1.62
C ARG A 306 11.13 -15.10 2.02
N LEU A 307 11.16 -13.80 1.70
CA LEU A 307 10.03 -12.88 1.80
C LEU A 307 9.62 -12.41 0.40
N HIS A 308 8.32 -12.35 0.14
CA HIS A 308 7.72 -11.96 -1.13
C HIS A 308 6.87 -10.70 -0.97
N ALA A 309 6.77 -9.92 -2.05
CA ALA A 309 5.95 -8.73 -2.16
C ALA A 309 4.45 -9.03 -2.28
N THR A 310 3.89 -9.68 -1.27
CA THR A 310 2.48 -10.09 -1.23
C THR A 310 1.55 -9.02 -0.64
N LEU A 311 2.12 -8.00 0.02
CA LEU A 311 1.41 -6.90 0.64
C LEU A 311 1.84 -5.57 0.00
N GLY A 312 0.99 -4.55 0.09
CA GLY A 312 1.30 -3.24 -0.51
C GLY A 312 2.56 -2.61 0.11
N ASP A 313 2.59 -2.59 1.44
CA ASP A 313 3.55 -1.85 2.27
C ASP A 313 4.41 -2.79 3.13
N GLY A 314 4.47 -4.06 2.75
CA GLY A 314 5.00 -5.14 3.56
C GLY A 314 5.24 -6.40 2.74
N LEU A 315 5.82 -7.41 3.38
CA LEU A 315 6.17 -8.68 2.76
C LEU A 315 5.52 -9.84 3.50
N SER A 316 5.42 -11.00 2.85
CA SER A 316 5.12 -12.26 3.54
C SER A 316 5.96 -13.39 2.99
N GLY A 317 6.25 -14.37 3.83
CA GLY A 317 7.30 -15.32 3.51
C GLY A 317 7.46 -16.43 4.54
N LEU A 318 8.47 -17.26 4.32
CA LEU A 318 8.93 -18.26 5.27
C LEU A 318 10.32 -17.89 5.78
N VAL A 319 10.50 -17.98 7.10
CA VAL A 319 11.79 -17.82 7.77
C VAL A 319 12.04 -19.03 8.67
N PRO A 320 13.30 -19.47 8.85
CA PRO A 320 13.59 -20.64 9.67
C PRO A 320 13.28 -20.38 11.15
N ASP A 321 13.51 -19.15 11.61
CA ASP A 321 13.35 -18.76 13.01
C ASP A 321 12.99 -17.27 13.17
N PRO A 322 12.42 -16.87 14.34
CA PRO A 322 12.09 -15.47 14.61
C PRO A 322 13.29 -14.52 14.75
N ALA A 323 14.50 -15.02 15.05
CA ALA A 323 15.69 -14.18 15.19
C ALA A 323 16.18 -13.67 13.83
N THR A 324 16.05 -14.49 12.77
CA THR A 324 16.26 -14.08 11.38
C THR A 324 15.36 -12.90 11.02
N LEU A 325 14.06 -12.99 11.33
CA LEU A 325 13.11 -11.91 11.08
C LEU A 325 13.43 -10.65 11.88
N ARG A 326 13.76 -10.79 13.18
CA ARG A 326 14.14 -9.67 14.04
C ARG A 326 15.38 -8.94 13.52
N LYS A 327 16.39 -9.68 13.05
CA LYS A 327 17.59 -9.10 12.44
C LYS A 327 17.26 -8.32 11.17
N ALA A 328 16.40 -8.88 10.31
CA ALA A 328 15.96 -8.22 9.09
C ALA A 328 15.20 -6.92 9.37
N VAL A 329 14.20 -6.95 10.26
CA VAL A 329 13.46 -5.76 10.69
C VAL A 329 14.38 -4.70 11.29
N GLY A 330 15.29 -5.11 12.18
CA GLY A 330 16.28 -4.20 12.76
C GLY A 330 17.21 -3.58 11.72
N ALA A 331 17.62 -4.33 10.69
CA ALA A 331 18.45 -3.80 9.62
C ALA A 331 17.71 -2.75 8.77
N ALA A 332 16.46 -3.03 8.41
CA ALA A 332 15.64 -2.12 7.63
C ALA A 332 15.30 -0.84 8.41
N ASN A 333 14.88 -0.97 9.67
CA ASN A 333 14.57 0.18 10.54
C ASN A 333 15.79 1.08 10.78
N ARG A 334 17.00 0.51 10.95
CA ARG A 334 18.23 1.32 11.05
C ARG A 334 18.56 2.06 9.74
N ARG A 335 18.35 1.43 8.59
CA ARG A 335 18.62 2.06 7.28
C ARG A 335 17.74 3.30 7.05
N THR A 336 16.51 3.25 7.51
CA THR A 336 15.50 4.31 7.33
C THR A 336 15.15 5.01 8.63
N GLU A 337 16.08 5.10 9.57
CA GLU A 337 15.87 5.80 10.85
C GLU A 337 15.37 7.24 10.62
N GLY A 338 14.45 7.72 11.47
CA GLY A 338 13.77 9.01 11.29
C GLY A 338 12.73 9.04 10.17
N ARG A 339 12.71 8.02 9.30
CA ARG A 339 11.93 8.00 8.06
C ARG A 339 10.88 6.90 8.05
N MET A 340 11.23 5.63 8.25
CA MET A 340 10.29 4.50 8.21
C MET A 340 10.54 3.53 9.34
N HIS A 341 9.47 2.94 9.85
CA HIS A 341 9.52 1.95 10.91
C HIS A 341 8.58 0.78 10.61
N SER A 342 9.16 -0.40 10.45
CA SER A 342 8.44 -1.65 10.27
C SER A 342 8.27 -2.43 11.57
N GLY A 343 7.23 -3.26 11.60
CA GLY A 343 7.13 -4.39 12.50
C GLY A 343 6.82 -5.67 11.73
N ALA A 344 6.95 -6.81 12.42
CA ALA A 344 6.67 -8.10 11.84
C ALA A 344 5.97 -9.06 12.81
N GLY A 345 4.98 -9.79 12.30
CA GLY A 345 4.36 -10.91 12.98
C GLY A 345 4.87 -12.24 12.42
N ALA A 346 5.05 -13.23 13.28
CA ALA A 346 5.42 -14.57 12.88
C ALA A 346 4.56 -15.63 13.56
N ALA A 347 4.37 -16.77 12.90
CA ALA A 347 3.75 -17.94 13.50
C ALA A 347 4.38 -19.22 12.93
N ARG A 348 4.59 -20.21 13.79
CA ARG A 348 5.15 -21.50 13.36
C ARG A 348 4.18 -22.25 12.46
N LEU A 349 4.68 -22.86 11.38
CA LEU A 349 3.92 -23.67 10.41
C LEU A 349 3.47 -25.04 10.94
N THR A 350 3.28 -25.23 12.25
CA THR A 350 2.96 -26.54 12.85
C THR A 350 1.93 -27.30 12.00
N SER A 351 2.29 -28.49 11.49
CA SER A 351 1.49 -29.35 10.58
C SER A 351 1.29 -28.89 9.11
N MET A 352 2.11 -27.96 8.59
CA MET A 352 2.02 -27.41 7.22
C MET A 352 0.68 -26.71 6.89
N ASP A 353 -0.12 -26.34 7.90
CA ASP A 353 -1.31 -25.51 7.72
C ASP A 353 -0.91 -24.03 7.55
N VAL A 354 -0.55 -23.68 6.30
CA VAL A 354 -0.12 -22.33 5.90
C VAL A 354 -1.21 -21.30 6.13
N ALA A 355 -2.49 -21.67 5.95
CA ALA A 355 -3.60 -20.74 6.14
C ALA A 355 -3.71 -20.34 7.62
N ARG A 356 -3.67 -21.31 8.53
CA ARG A 356 -3.70 -21.05 9.97
C ARG A 356 -2.47 -20.29 10.46
N ALA A 357 -1.28 -20.64 9.96
CA ALA A 357 -0.06 -19.91 10.30
C ALA A 357 -0.12 -18.46 9.81
N ARG A 358 -0.66 -18.22 8.60
CA ARG A 358 -0.89 -16.87 8.08
C ARG A 358 -1.80 -16.05 8.98
N GLU A 359 -2.95 -16.59 9.39
CA GLU A 359 -3.89 -15.87 10.27
C GLU A 359 -3.23 -15.48 11.60
N ARG A 360 -2.48 -16.41 12.20
CA ARG A 360 -1.72 -16.19 13.44
C ARG A 360 -0.62 -15.14 13.27
N ALA A 361 0.13 -15.18 12.18
CA ALA A 361 1.18 -14.20 11.92
C ALA A 361 0.60 -12.79 11.68
N HIS A 362 -0.55 -12.67 11.00
CA HIS A 362 -1.26 -11.39 10.88
C HIS A 362 -1.75 -10.88 12.24
N PHE A 363 -2.27 -11.75 13.12
CA PHE A 363 -2.59 -11.35 14.49
C PHE A 363 -1.35 -10.80 15.21
N SER A 364 -0.22 -11.50 15.14
CA SER A 364 1.01 -11.05 15.78
C SER A 364 1.52 -9.72 15.22
N LEU A 365 1.36 -9.49 13.91
CA LEU A 365 1.63 -8.19 13.29
C LEU A 365 0.69 -7.10 13.83
N HIS A 366 -0.56 -7.41 14.13
CA HIS A 366 -1.45 -6.46 14.79
C HIS A 366 -0.96 -6.12 16.22
N VAL A 367 -0.39 -7.09 16.95
CA VAL A 367 0.26 -6.82 18.25
C VAL A 367 1.42 -5.85 18.07
N THR A 368 2.32 -6.06 17.11
CA THR A 368 3.45 -5.12 16.87
C THR A 368 2.95 -3.70 16.54
N LYS A 369 1.85 -3.58 15.79
CA LYS A 369 1.22 -2.27 15.49
C LYS A 369 0.69 -1.57 16.74
N THR A 370 0.20 -2.29 17.75
CA THR A 370 -0.25 -1.69 19.03
C THR A 370 0.91 -1.20 19.90
N LEU A 371 2.09 -1.79 19.71
CA LEU A 371 3.31 -1.48 20.45
C LEU A 371 4.20 -0.46 19.72
N LYS A 372 3.81 0.00 18.52
CA LYS A 372 4.60 0.99 17.78
C LYS A 372 4.85 2.25 18.61
N GLY A 373 6.09 2.74 18.59
CA GLY A 373 6.51 3.92 19.35
C GLY A 373 6.91 3.66 20.80
N THR A 374 6.89 2.42 21.29
CA THR A 374 7.16 2.10 22.71
C THR A 374 8.61 1.69 23.00
N GLY A 375 9.46 1.52 21.98
CA GLY A 375 10.87 1.11 22.15
C GLY A 375 11.09 -0.33 22.61
N VAL A 376 10.03 -1.03 23.05
CA VAL A 376 10.11 -2.45 23.46
C VAL A 376 10.44 -3.35 22.26
N PRO A 377 11.20 -4.45 22.44
CA PRO A 377 11.60 -5.32 21.33
C PRO A 377 10.42 -5.86 20.49
N GLN A 378 9.28 -6.10 21.12
CA GLN A 378 8.06 -6.65 20.54
C GLN A 378 7.35 -5.64 19.61
N ALA A 379 7.71 -4.36 19.66
CA ALA A 379 7.28 -3.37 18.67
C ALA A 379 7.86 -3.66 17.28
N ALA A 380 9.02 -4.33 17.21
CA ALA A 380 9.67 -4.72 15.96
C ALA A 380 9.26 -6.13 15.52
N THR A 381 9.14 -7.10 16.44
CA THR A 381 8.77 -8.47 16.07
C THR A 381 8.01 -9.18 17.18
N HIS A 382 6.92 -9.85 16.84
CA HIS A 382 6.15 -10.68 17.78
C HIS A 382 5.80 -12.03 17.16
N VAL A 383 5.92 -13.11 17.94
CA VAL A 383 5.60 -14.47 17.52
C VAL A 383 4.32 -14.93 18.19
N PHE A 384 3.42 -15.53 17.43
CA PHE A 384 2.18 -16.08 17.96
C PHE A 384 2.46 -17.15 19.02
N GLY A 385 1.79 -17.04 20.16
CA GLY A 385 1.93 -17.91 21.34
C GLY A 385 2.95 -17.39 22.36
N GLU A 386 3.75 -16.36 22.05
CA GLU A 386 4.65 -15.76 23.03
C GLU A 386 3.89 -14.75 23.91
N PRO A 387 3.94 -14.88 25.25
CA PRO A 387 3.26 -13.94 26.13
C PRO A 387 3.97 -12.57 26.11
N LEU A 388 3.17 -11.50 26.21
CA LEU A 388 3.66 -10.15 26.46
C LEU A 388 4.08 -10.01 27.93
N GLY A 389 5.15 -9.25 28.17
CA GLY A 389 5.49 -8.80 29.51
C GLY A 389 4.47 -7.78 30.04
N ALA A 390 4.61 -7.44 31.32
CA ALA A 390 3.67 -6.54 31.99
C ALA A 390 3.67 -5.13 31.36
N GLU A 391 4.84 -4.64 30.97
CA GLU A 391 4.99 -3.31 30.36
C GLU A 391 4.39 -3.28 28.94
N GLU A 392 4.70 -4.27 28.11
CA GLU A 392 4.17 -4.37 26.75
C GLU A 392 2.65 -4.53 26.75
N ALA A 393 2.12 -5.34 27.67
CA ALA A 393 0.69 -5.51 27.85
C ALA A 393 0.00 -4.18 28.25
N ALA A 394 0.60 -3.41 29.16
CA ALA A 394 0.08 -2.10 29.54
C ALA A 394 0.04 -1.14 28.34
N TYR A 395 1.12 -1.07 27.54
CA TYR A 395 1.14 -0.23 26.34
C TYR A 395 0.10 -0.63 25.30
N ALA A 396 -0.08 -1.93 25.06
CA ALA A 396 -1.07 -2.43 24.12
C ALA A 396 -2.50 -2.08 24.59
N LEU A 397 -2.79 -2.26 25.88
CA LEU A 397 -4.09 -1.91 26.45
C LEU A 397 -4.38 -0.41 26.41
N ASP A 398 -3.40 0.43 26.75
CA ASP A 398 -3.56 1.88 26.70
C ASP A 398 -3.83 2.38 25.28
N PHE A 399 -3.15 1.78 24.29
CA PHE A 399 -3.40 2.07 22.88
C PHE A 399 -4.83 1.74 22.46
N LEU A 400 -5.27 0.51 22.75
CA LEU A 400 -6.60 0.05 22.40
C LEU A 400 -7.69 0.82 23.15
N ALA A 401 -7.46 1.15 24.43
CA ALA A 401 -8.36 1.98 25.23
C ALA A 401 -8.46 3.41 24.67
N GLY A 402 -7.34 3.98 24.24
CA GLY A 402 -7.30 5.29 23.58
C GLY A 402 -8.15 5.31 22.31
N LEU A 403 -7.97 4.31 21.44
CA LEU A 403 -8.78 4.16 20.22
C LEU A 403 -10.26 3.89 20.52
N ALA A 404 -10.56 3.12 21.55
CA ALA A 404 -11.94 2.87 21.97
C ALA A 404 -12.62 4.15 22.47
N ARG A 405 -11.91 5.00 23.24
CA ARG A 405 -12.40 6.32 23.67
C ARG A 405 -12.59 7.29 22.52
N ALA A 406 -11.71 7.26 21.52
CA ALA A 406 -11.82 8.12 20.33
C ALA A 406 -13.09 7.81 19.51
N GLY A 407 -13.55 6.54 19.54
CA GLY A 407 -14.84 6.13 18.99
C GLY A 407 -14.78 5.58 17.56
N ALA A 408 -15.91 5.06 17.10
CA ALA A 408 -16.06 4.52 15.75
C ALA A 408 -15.88 5.62 14.69
N GLY A 409 -15.25 5.27 13.56
CA GLY A 409 -14.96 6.21 12.47
C GLY A 409 -13.69 7.05 12.65
N GLN A 410 -12.98 6.92 13.79
CA GLN A 410 -11.65 7.49 13.96
C GLN A 410 -10.57 6.62 13.31
N ALA A 411 -9.50 7.26 12.84
CA ALA A 411 -8.35 6.56 12.28
C ALA A 411 -7.81 5.54 13.28
N GLY A 412 -7.68 4.27 12.85
CA GLY A 412 -7.18 3.18 13.68
C GLY A 412 -8.24 2.41 14.47
N HIS A 413 -9.53 2.79 14.42
CA HIS A 413 -10.59 2.08 15.16
C HIS A 413 -10.65 0.57 14.85
N HIS A 414 -10.32 0.16 13.62
CA HIS A 414 -10.20 -1.25 13.24
C HIS A 414 -9.24 -2.08 14.12
N HIS A 415 -8.26 -1.47 14.81
CA HIS A 415 -7.42 -2.19 15.78
C HIS A 415 -8.22 -2.66 17.00
N VAL A 416 -9.21 -1.88 17.45
CA VAL A 416 -10.13 -2.27 18.53
C VAL A 416 -11.07 -3.38 18.06
N LEU A 417 -11.60 -3.26 16.84
CA LEU A 417 -12.43 -4.33 16.25
C LEU A 417 -11.64 -5.63 16.09
N HIS A 418 -10.39 -5.54 15.63
CA HIS A 418 -9.48 -6.67 15.55
C HIS A 418 -9.23 -7.30 16.94
N ALA A 419 -8.98 -6.48 17.95
CA ALA A 419 -8.77 -6.97 19.31
C ALA A 419 -10.00 -7.70 19.88
N ARG A 420 -11.20 -7.17 19.64
CA ARG A 420 -12.47 -7.82 20.04
C ARG A 420 -12.73 -9.12 19.28
N ARG A 421 -12.45 -9.17 17.97
CA ARG A 421 -12.60 -10.38 17.15
C ARG A 421 -11.70 -11.50 17.65
N TRP A 422 -10.45 -11.17 17.95
CA TRP A 422 -9.43 -12.14 18.38
C TRP A 422 -9.24 -12.10 19.90
N ARG A 423 -10.34 -11.97 20.65
CA ARG A 423 -10.33 -11.85 22.11
C ARG A 423 -9.55 -12.98 22.77
N ASP A 424 -9.81 -14.22 22.36
CA ASP A 424 -9.18 -15.39 22.96
C ASP A 424 -7.68 -15.43 22.70
N TRP A 425 -7.25 -15.02 21.51
CA TRP A 425 -5.82 -14.91 21.19
C TRP A 425 -5.17 -13.78 21.99
N TRP A 426 -5.81 -12.62 22.15
CA TRP A 426 -5.29 -11.59 23.05
C TRP A 426 -5.16 -12.08 24.49
N LEU A 427 -6.14 -12.81 25.01
CA LEU A 427 -6.08 -13.38 26.36
C LEU A 427 -4.95 -14.41 26.52
N GLU A 428 -4.63 -15.17 25.48
CA GLU A 428 -3.48 -16.09 25.45
C GLU A 428 -2.14 -15.34 25.56
N HIS A 429 -2.03 -14.16 24.96
CA HIS A 429 -0.77 -13.39 24.92
C HIS A 429 -0.66 -12.37 26.06
N LEU A 430 -1.76 -12.02 26.72
CA LEU A 430 -1.76 -11.07 27.83
C LEU A 430 -1.48 -11.78 29.16
N PRO A 431 -0.70 -11.17 30.07
CA PRO A 431 -0.54 -11.68 31.42
C PRO A 431 -1.90 -11.70 32.15
N PRO A 432 -2.17 -12.66 33.07
CA PRO A 432 -3.47 -12.76 33.75
C PRO A 432 -3.95 -11.48 34.43
N ALA A 433 -3.02 -10.66 34.95
CA ALA A 433 -3.33 -9.37 35.56
C ALA A 433 -3.97 -8.37 34.58
N ALA A 434 -3.70 -8.47 33.28
CA ALA A 434 -4.22 -7.60 32.23
C ALA A 434 -5.61 -8.04 31.72
N HIS A 435 -6.06 -9.27 32.01
CA HIS A 435 -7.29 -9.84 31.44
C HIS A 435 -8.55 -9.04 31.81
N ARG A 436 -8.65 -8.56 33.05
CA ARG A 436 -9.79 -7.74 33.50
C ARG A 436 -9.86 -6.40 32.79
N ALA A 437 -8.71 -5.77 32.52
CA ALA A 437 -8.65 -4.51 31.79
C ALA A 437 -9.02 -4.72 30.32
N PHE A 438 -8.49 -5.79 29.69
CA PHE A 438 -8.84 -6.15 28.33
C PHE A 438 -10.33 -6.45 28.15
N ALA A 439 -10.95 -7.14 29.13
CA ALA A 439 -12.38 -7.46 29.08
C ALA A 439 -13.32 -6.24 29.09
N ARG A 440 -12.82 -5.05 29.42
CA ARG A 440 -13.57 -3.77 29.43
C ARG A 440 -13.44 -2.98 28.12
N LEU A 441 -12.56 -3.40 27.20
CA LEU A 441 -12.45 -2.86 25.84
C LEU A 441 -13.56 -3.42 24.94
#